data_AF-E6QML1-F1
#
_entry.id   AF-E6QML1-F1
#
_cell.length_a   1.000
_cell.length_b   1.000
_cell.length_c   1.000
_cell.angle_alpha   90.00
_cell.angle_beta   90.00
_cell.angle_gamma   90.00
#
_symmetry.space_group_name_H-M   'P 1'
#
loop_
_entity.id
_entity.type
_entity.pdbx_description
1 polymer ?
#
loop_
_entity_poly.entity_id
_entity_poly.type
_entity_poly.pdbx_seq_one_letter_code
_entity_poly.pdbx_strand_id
1 'polypeptide(L)' 'MFGSDWPVCTVAASYSRWFEAVNTLLAGLSVEERDAILGANAERVYGLKK' A
#
# COMPACT_ATOMS: atom_id res chain seq x y z
N MET A 1 -5.51 -2.89 -1.01
CA MET A 1 -5.42 -1.43 -1.12
C MET A 1 -4.56 -0.94 0.02
N PHE A 2 -3.38 -0.39 -0.26
CA PHE A 2 -2.46 0.12 0.75
C PHE A 2 -2.93 1.48 1.27
N GLY A 3 -2.78 1.70 2.58
CA GLY A 3 -2.98 2.97 3.25
C GLY A 3 -1.94 3.11 4.35
N SER A 4 -1.28 4.26 4.44
CA SER A 4 -0.20 4.44 5.41
C SER A 4 -0.68 4.78 6.82
N ASP A 5 -1.92 5.26 6.94
CA ASP A 5 -2.43 5.92 8.16
C ASP A 5 -1.52 7.06 8.63
N TRP A 6 -0.87 7.78 7.70
CA TRP A 6 -0.04 8.93 8.06
C TRP A 6 -0.93 10.13 8.44
N PRO A 7 -0.61 10.87 9.52
CA PRO A 7 0.60 10.79 10.35
C PRO A 7 0.52 9.82 11.53
N VAL A 8 -0.63 9.18 11.80
CA VAL A 8 -0.83 8.31 12.97
C VAL A 8 0.19 7.17 13.03
N CYS A 9 0.55 6.57 11.89
CA CYS A 9 1.56 5.50 11.86
C CYS A 9 2.93 5.91 12.44
N THR A 10 3.25 7.21 12.49
CA THR A 10 4.51 7.74 13.05
C THR A 10 4.66 7.52 14.55
N VAL A 11 3.58 7.15 15.25
CA VAL A 11 3.64 6.73 16.66
C VAL A 11 4.38 5.39 16.82
N ALA A 12 4.39 4.53 15.79
CA ALA A 12 4.99 3.19 15.84
C ALA A 12 6.16 2.98 14.85
N ALA A 13 6.13 3.64 13.69
CA ALA A 13 7.16 3.47 12.66
C ALA A 13 7.26 4.71 11.75
N SER A 14 8.42 4.94 11.12
CA SER A 14 8.50 5.89 10.03
C SER A 14 7.64 5.42 8.84
N TYR A 15 7.21 6.36 7.99
CA TYR A 15 6.50 6.01 6.75
C TYR A 15 7.32 5.03 5.89
N SER A 16 8.63 5.25 5.77
CA SER A 16 9.52 4.37 5.00
C SER A 16 9.57 2.95 5.56
N ARG A 17 9.65 2.80 6.88
CA ARG A 17 9.64 1.51 7.56
C ARG A 17 8.30 0.78 7.38
N TRP A 18 7.20 1.53 7.43
CA TRP A 18 5.87 0.96 7.16
C TRP A 18 5.74 0.48 5.71
N PHE A 19 6.19 1.29 4.75
CA PHE A 19 6.17 0.92 3.33
C PHE A 19 7.07 -0.29 3.03
N GLU A 20 8.25 -0.37 3.67
CA GLU A 20 9.14 -1.54 3.59
C GLU A 20 8.46 -2.82 4.10
N ALA A 21 7.77 -2.74 5.24
CA ALA A 21 7.03 -3.88 5.81
C ALA A 21 5.95 -4.38 4.85
N VAL A 22 5.20 -3.47 4.22
CA VAL A 22 4.21 -3.83 3.20
C VAL A 22 4.87 -4.52 2.01
N ASN A 23 5.96 -3.98 1.47
CA ASN A 23 6.67 -4.63 0.35
C ASN A 23 7.19 -6.04 0.71
N THR A 24 7.63 -6.23 1.95
CA THR A 24 8.05 -7.54 2.46
C THR A 24 6.89 -8.53 2.48
N LEU A 25 5.72 -8.11 2.97
CA LEU A 25 4.51 -8.96 3.01
C LEU A 25 4.00 -9.32 1.60
N LEU A 26 4.22 -8.46 0.62
CA LEU A 26 3.78 -8.67 -0.75
C LEU A 26 4.80 -9.42 -1.62
N ALA A 27 5.97 -9.78 -1.09
CA ALA A 27 7.08 -10.33 -1.85
C ALA A 27 6.80 -11.68 -2.55
N GLY A 28 5.79 -12.42 -2.10
CA GLY A 28 5.36 -13.68 -2.70
C GLY A 28 4.31 -13.54 -3.82
N LEU A 29 3.78 -12.34 -4.04
CA LEU A 29 2.69 -12.11 -5.00
C LEU A 29 3.22 -11.78 -6.40
N SER A 30 2.39 -12.01 -7.42
CA SER A 30 2.66 -11.55 -8.79
C SER A 30 2.70 -10.03 -8.87
N VAL A 31 3.21 -9.49 -9.98
CA VAL A 31 3.26 -8.03 -10.20
C VAL A 31 1.83 -7.46 -10.23
N GLU A 32 0.92 -8.15 -10.90
CA GLU A 32 -0.48 -7.75 -11.06
C GLU A 32 -1.21 -7.71 -9.71
N GLU A 33 -0.95 -8.70 -8.84
CA GLU A 33 -1.51 -8.75 -7.49
C GLU A 33 -0.97 -7.61 -6.60
N ARG A 34 0.33 -7.29 -6.71
CA ARG A 34 0.93 -6.16 -6.00
C ARG A 34 0.33 -4.84 -6.47
N ASP A 35 0.19 -4.63 -7.77
CA ASP A 35 -0.41 -3.42 -8.35
C ASP A 35 -1.87 -3.26 -7.92
N ALA A 36 -2.61 -4.37 -7.88
CA ALA A 36 -3.98 -4.39 -7.34
C ALA A 36 -4.01 -3.95 -5.88
N ILE A 37 -3.04 -4.36 -5.06
CA ILE A 37 -2.98 -3.98 -3.65
C ILE A 37 -2.48 -2.55 -3.47
N LEU A 38 -1.50 -2.10 -4.24
CA LEU A 38 -0.84 -0.81 -4.06
C LEU A 38 -1.62 0.37 -4.66
N GLY A 39 -2.52 0.15 -5.62
CA GLY A 39 -3.28 1.25 -6.21
C GLY A 39 -4.50 0.88 -7.04
N ALA A 40 -4.46 -0.17 -7.86
CA ALA A 40 -5.53 -0.37 -8.85
C ALA A 40 -6.90 -0.70 -8.22
N ASN A 41 -6.93 -1.36 -7.06
CA ASN A 41 -8.19 -1.51 -6.32
C ASN A 41 -8.72 -0.17 -5.76
N ALA A 42 -7.85 0.77 -5.40
CA ALA A 42 -8.26 2.10 -4.95
C ALA A 42 -8.91 2.89 -6.07
N GLU A 43 -8.29 2.85 -7.25
CA GLU A 43 -8.81 3.48 -8.46
C GLU A 43 -10.21 2.98 -8.79
N ARG A 44 -10.40 1.66 -8.81
CA ARG A 44 -11.69 1.04 -9.08
C ARG A 44 -12.74 1.35 -8.01
N VAL A 45 -12.39 1.26 -6.73
CA VAL A 45 -13.36 1.40 -5.62
C VAL A 45 -13.77 2.86 -5.40
N TYR A 46 -12.83 3.80 -5.51
CA TYR A 46 -13.11 5.22 -5.29
C TYR A 46 -13.35 6.01 -6.57
N GLY A 47 -13.28 5.38 -7.76
CA GLY A 47 -13.46 6.06 -9.04
C GLY A 47 -12.37 7.08 -9.34
N LEU A 48 -11.13 6.82 -8.92
CA LEU A 48 -10.00 7.73 -9.15
C LEU A 48 -9.60 7.68 -10.63
N LYS A 49 -9.34 8.84 -11.22
CA LYS A 49 -8.74 8.94 -12.55
C LYS A 49 -7.22 8.99 -12.40
N LYS A 50 -6.51 8.18 -13.20
CA LYS A 50 -5.06 8.31 -13.37
C LYS A 50 -4.72 9.57 -14.16
#